data_AF-A0A0F7F748-F1
#
_entry.id   AF-A0A0F7F748-F1
#
_cell.length_a   1.000
_cell.length_b   1.000
_cell.length_c   1.000
_cell.angle_alpha   90.00
_cell.angle_beta   90.00
_cell.angle_gamma   90.00
#
_symmetry.space_group_name_H-M   'P 1'
#
loop_
_entity.id
_entity.type
_entity.pdbx_description
1 polymer ?
#
loop_
_entity_poly.entity_id
_entity_poly.type
_entity_poly.pdbx_seq_one_letter_code
_entity_poly.pdbx_strand_id
1 'polypeptide(L)'
;MSKSALSLAIRLIHSLPGISLAVDRHGLIAAANEPWKSFGIASGLSMRFEWTGTDYFEMMRELVLPPDSMLELTQAVHSIFSEERLVYSGRFPKPPSLKGRKWFQIEAFAIPEETKRSISFVLLSHRFISHAADPHQAKPPAHTLSRKPYHYLPICASCKSIRKDSEWIPVERFLEQELHTELTHDICPECIAQLYPQYPGALERLAD
;
A
#
# COMPACT_ATOMS: atom_id res chain seq x y z
N MET A 1 -24.02 4.80 -6.42
CA MET A 1 -22.85 3.94 -6.16
C MET A 1 -22.83 2.83 -7.20
N SER A 2 -21.73 2.62 -7.93
CA SER A 2 -21.61 1.45 -8.82
C SER A 2 -21.55 0.17 -7.99
N LYS A 3 -22.49 -0.75 -8.26
CA LYS A 3 -22.54 -2.06 -7.60
C LYS A 3 -21.27 -2.88 -7.87
N SER A 4 -20.61 -2.71 -9.02
CA SER A 4 -19.40 -3.45 -9.36
C SER A 4 -18.19 -2.95 -8.57
N ALA A 5 -18.00 -1.64 -8.46
CA ALA A 5 -16.91 -1.04 -7.68
C ALA A 5 -17.00 -1.41 -6.19
N LEU A 6 -18.22 -1.39 -5.61
CA LEU A 6 -18.43 -1.81 -4.22
C LEU A 6 -18.16 -3.31 -4.05
N SER A 7 -18.59 -4.15 -4.99
CA SER A 7 -18.29 -5.59 -4.95
C SER A 7 -16.79 -5.88 -5.00
N LEU A 8 -16.04 -5.12 -5.79
CA LEU A 8 -14.59 -5.20 -5.84
C LEU A 8 -13.97 -4.76 -4.51
N ALA A 9 -14.39 -3.63 -3.95
CA ALA A 9 -13.94 -3.15 -2.65
C ALA A 9 -14.14 -4.20 -1.54
N ILE A 10 -15.33 -4.82 -1.47
CA ILE A 10 -15.64 -5.88 -0.51
C ILE A 10 -14.69 -7.07 -0.69
N ARG A 11 -14.44 -7.54 -1.91
CA ARG A 11 -13.48 -8.64 -2.13
C ARG A 11 -12.07 -8.26 -1.67
N LEU A 12 -11.61 -7.06 -1.99
CA LEU A 12 -10.26 -6.61 -1.67
C LEU A 12 -10.00 -6.47 -0.17
N ILE A 13 -10.95 -5.94 0.61
CA ILE A 13 -10.78 -5.82 2.08
C ILE A 13 -10.63 -7.18 2.78
N HIS A 14 -11.14 -8.26 2.17
CA HIS A 14 -11.02 -9.62 2.70
C HIS A 14 -9.79 -10.37 2.19
N SER A 15 -9.25 -9.97 1.02
CA SER A 15 -8.04 -10.57 0.45
C SER A 15 -6.75 -9.93 0.96
N LEU A 16 -6.77 -8.67 1.39
CA LEU A 16 -5.58 -8.01 1.93
C LEU A 16 -5.29 -8.43 3.38
N PRO A 17 -4.02 -8.63 3.73
CA PRO A 17 -3.63 -8.90 5.11
C PRO A 17 -3.79 -7.64 5.97
N GLY A 18 -4.28 -7.82 7.20
CA GLY A 18 -4.34 -6.78 8.21
C GLY A 18 -5.73 -6.14 8.37
N ILE A 19 -5.71 -4.89 8.79
CA ILE A 19 -6.90 -4.14 9.19
C ILE A 19 -7.33 -3.27 8.00
N SER A 20 -8.39 -3.66 7.30
CA SER A 20 -8.72 -3.09 5.98
C SER A 20 -10.17 -2.64 5.86
N LEU A 21 -10.36 -1.56 5.12
CA LEU A 21 -11.66 -0.96 4.84
C LEU A 21 -11.63 -0.18 3.52
N ALA A 22 -12.79 0.15 2.99
CA ALA A 22 -12.94 1.03 1.83
C ALA A 22 -13.75 2.26 2.21
N VAL A 23 -13.31 3.45 1.79
CA VAL A 23 -14.03 4.72 1.95
C VAL A 23 -14.47 5.26 0.60
N ASP A 24 -15.58 6.00 0.59
CA ASP A 24 -16.00 6.80 -0.55
C ASP A 24 -15.31 8.17 -0.58
N ARG A 25 -15.66 9.00 -1.58
CA ARG A 25 -15.09 10.34 -1.78
C ARG A 25 -15.38 11.34 -0.66
N HIS A 26 -16.33 11.04 0.21
CA HIS A 26 -16.68 11.84 1.37
C HIS A 26 -15.97 11.35 2.63
N GLY A 27 -15.17 10.29 2.54
CA GLY A 27 -14.51 9.67 3.70
C GLY A 27 -15.41 8.69 4.44
N LEU A 28 -16.61 8.39 3.93
CA LEU A 28 -17.53 7.48 4.59
C LEU A 28 -17.13 6.04 4.31
N ILE A 29 -17.09 5.22 5.36
CA ILE A 29 -16.77 3.80 5.25
C ILE A 29 -17.88 3.08 4.47
N ALA A 30 -17.53 2.53 3.32
CA ALA A 30 -18.44 1.75 2.48
C ALA A 30 -18.40 0.25 2.81
N ALA A 31 -17.24 -0.26 3.24
CA ALA A 31 -17.04 -1.64 3.66
C ALA A 31 -15.83 -1.75 4.60
N ALA A 32 -15.85 -2.69 5.55
CA ALA A 32 -14.73 -2.96 6.46
C ALA A 32 -14.64 -4.44 6.82
N ASN A 33 -13.41 -4.93 6.98
CA ASN A 33 -13.15 -6.32 7.33
C ASN A 33 -13.26 -6.58 8.85
N GLU A 34 -13.26 -7.84 9.25
CA GLU A 34 -13.42 -8.22 10.66
C GLU A 34 -12.26 -7.74 11.57
N PRO A 35 -10.99 -7.76 11.12
CA PRO A 35 -9.89 -7.12 11.84
C PRO A 35 -10.12 -5.63 12.14
N TRP A 36 -10.71 -4.85 11.23
CA TRP A 36 -11.07 -3.45 11.50
C TRP A 36 -12.10 -3.31 12.62
N LYS A 37 -13.16 -4.11 12.59
CA LYS A 37 -14.18 -4.08 13.63
C LYS A 37 -13.61 -4.48 14.99
N SER A 38 -12.81 -5.55 15.01
CA SER A 38 -12.09 -6.01 16.20
C SER A 38 -11.17 -4.94 16.76
N PHE A 39 -10.47 -4.21 15.89
CA PHE A 39 -9.61 -3.09 16.27
C PHE A 39 -10.39 -1.96 16.93
N GLY A 40 -11.52 -1.54 16.36
CA GLY A 40 -12.31 -0.46 16.94
C GLY A 40 -12.96 -0.87 18.28
N ILE A 41 -13.41 -2.13 18.43
CA ILE A 41 -13.89 -2.65 19.72
C ILE A 41 -12.77 -2.63 20.77
N ALA A 42 -11.57 -3.09 20.40
CA ALA A 42 -10.39 -3.02 21.28
C ALA A 42 -9.97 -1.58 21.62
N SER A 43 -10.36 -0.61 20.78
CA SER A 43 -10.14 0.82 20.98
C SER A 43 -11.28 1.50 21.75
N GLY A 44 -12.30 0.75 22.20
CA GLY A 44 -13.39 1.24 23.06
C GLY A 44 -14.75 1.38 22.38
N LEU A 45 -14.90 1.00 21.11
CA LEU A 45 -16.20 1.04 20.43
C LEU A 45 -17.11 -0.14 20.81
N SER A 46 -18.42 0.08 20.69
CA SER A 46 -19.43 -0.96 20.95
C SER A 46 -19.38 -2.09 19.92
N MET A 47 -19.70 -3.32 20.35
CA MET A 47 -19.91 -4.44 19.41
C MET A 47 -21.09 -4.21 18.45
N ARG A 48 -22.01 -3.29 18.79
CA ARG A 48 -23.16 -2.90 17.96
C ARG A 48 -22.90 -1.63 17.14
N PHE A 49 -21.65 -1.18 17.05
CA PHE A 49 -21.29 0.01 16.29
C PHE A 49 -21.63 -0.17 14.82
N GLU A 50 -22.30 0.82 14.22
CA GLU A 50 -22.59 0.85 12.79
C GLU A 50 -21.39 1.40 12.04
N TRP A 51 -20.64 0.52 11.37
CA TRP A 51 -19.38 0.87 10.69
C TRP A 51 -19.60 1.54 9.34
N THR A 52 -20.61 1.10 8.60
CA THR A 52 -20.90 1.62 7.25
C THR A 52 -21.56 2.98 7.36
N GLY A 53 -21.04 3.98 6.63
CA GLY A 53 -21.50 5.36 6.71
C GLY A 53 -20.84 6.18 7.81
N THR A 54 -19.97 5.60 8.64
CA THR A 54 -19.12 6.37 9.57
C THR A 54 -18.03 7.13 8.82
N ASP A 55 -17.69 8.34 9.25
CA ASP A 55 -16.52 9.06 8.76
C ASP A 55 -15.22 8.43 9.30
N TYR A 56 -14.42 7.90 8.38
CA TYR A 56 -13.14 7.27 8.70
C TYR A 56 -12.15 8.25 9.33
N PHE A 57 -12.06 9.48 8.80
CA PHE A 57 -11.07 10.45 9.25
C PHE A 57 -11.41 10.98 10.65
N GLU A 58 -12.67 11.25 10.92
CA GLU A 58 -13.13 11.64 12.26
C GLU A 58 -12.83 10.53 13.27
N MET A 59 -13.13 9.27 12.92
CA MET A 59 -12.85 8.14 13.79
C MET A 59 -11.35 7.96 14.05
N MET A 60 -10.51 8.09 13.02
CA MET A 60 -9.06 8.02 13.19
C MET A 60 -8.51 9.18 14.02
N ARG A 61 -9.06 10.40 13.87
CA ARG A 61 -8.68 11.58 14.66
C ARG A 61 -8.99 11.40 16.15
N GLU A 62 -10.14 10.84 16.48
CA GLU A 62 -10.56 10.66 17.88
C GLU A 62 -9.87 9.47 18.56
N LEU A 63 -9.61 8.39 17.81
CA LEU A 63 -9.15 7.13 18.39
C LEU A 63 -7.66 6.83 18.20
N VAL A 64 -7.02 7.38 17.15
CA VAL A 64 -5.74 6.83 16.66
C VAL A 64 -4.66 7.87 16.34
N LEU A 65 -4.94 8.92 15.58
CA LEU A 65 -3.89 9.74 14.97
C LEU A 65 -3.85 11.16 15.55
N PRO A 66 -2.66 11.72 15.83
CA PRO A 66 -2.54 13.11 16.22
C PRO A 66 -2.93 14.05 15.06
N PRO A 67 -3.29 15.32 15.35
CA PRO A 67 -3.83 16.24 14.34
C PRO A 67 -2.98 16.40 13.07
N ASP A 68 -1.66 16.51 13.21
CA ASP A 68 -0.76 16.69 12.06
C ASP A 68 -0.73 15.45 11.15
N SER A 69 -0.71 14.25 11.75
CA SER A 69 -0.79 12.98 11.01
C SER A 69 -2.13 12.82 10.28
N MET A 70 -3.22 13.32 10.87
CA MET A 70 -4.53 13.31 10.24
C MET A 70 -4.61 14.23 9.02
N LEU A 71 -3.99 15.41 9.09
CA LEU A 71 -3.94 16.34 7.97
C LEU A 71 -3.23 15.70 6.77
N GLU A 72 -2.07 15.08 7.00
CA GLU A 72 -1.30 14.38 5.97
C GLU A 72 -2.13 13.27 5.30
N LEU A 73 -2.73 12.38 6.11
CA LEU A 73 -3.52 11.27 5.61
C LEU A 73 -4.74 11.73 4.82
N THR A 74 -5.44 12.76 5.30
CA THR A 74 -6.63 13.31 4.63
C THR A 74 -6.26 13.89 3.27
N GLN A 75 -5.18 14.68 3.20
CA GLN A 75 -4.67 15.22 1.94
C GLN A 75 -4.24 14.11 0.98
N ALA A 76 -3.57 13.08 1.48
CA ALA A 76 -3.13 11.96 0.67
C ALA A 76 -4.31 11.19 0.05
N VAL A 77 -5.35 10.86 0.83
CA VAL A 77 -6.54 10.16 0.31
C VAL A 77 -7.32 11.05 -0.65
N HIS A 78 -7.47 12.34 -0.36
CA HIS A 78 -8.12 13.29 -1.27
C HIS A 78 -7.39 13.36 -2.62
N SER A 79 -6.05 13.39 -2.62
CA SER A 79 -5.25 13.38 -3.86
C SER A 79 -5.46 12.12 -4.72
N ILE A 80 -5.89 11.00 -4.11
CA ILE A 80 -6.28 9.79 -4.87
C ILE A 80 -7.62 9.99 -5.56
N PHE A 81 -8.61 10.56 -4.87
CA PHE A 81 -9.91 10.88 -5.47
C PHE A 81 -9.82 11.96 -6.55
N SER A 82 -8.86 12.89 -6.44
CA SER A 82 -8.53 13.88 -7.47
C SER A 82 -7.65 13.32 -8.60
N GLU A 83 -7.33 12.02 -8.59
CA GLU A 83 -6.53 11.35 -9.61
C GLU A 83 -5.08 11.87 -9.74
N GLU A 84 -4.57 12.59 -8.73
CA GLU A 84 -3.18 13.06 -8.67
C GLU A 84 -2.19 11.92 -8.37
N ARG A 85 -2.68 10.84 -7.74
CA ARG A 85 -1.94 9.59 -7.49
C ARG A 85 -2.90 8.41 -7.39
N LEU A 86 -2.39 7.19 -7.56
CA LEU A 86 -3.19 5.96 -7.42
C LEU A 86 -2.97 5.24 -6.08
N VAL A 87 -1.84 5.51 -5.42
CA VAL A 87 -1.43 4.82 -4.19
C VAL A 87 -0.78 5.82 -3.24
N TYR A 88 -0.95 5.60 -1.94
CA TYR A 88 -0.23 6.27 -0.87
C TYR A 88 0.20 5.25 0.20
N SER A 89 1.33 5.51 0.85
CA SER A 89 1.78 4.77 2.02
C SER A 89 2.37 5.76 3.02
N GLY A 90 1.75 5.85 4.20
CA GLY A 90 2.19 6.69 5.31
C GLY A 90 2.51 5.85 6.53
N ARG A 91 3.39 6.35 7.40
CA ARG A 91 3.70 5.75 8.69
C ARG A 91 3.41 6.73 9.80
N PHE A 92 2.67 6.26 10.79
CA PHE A 92 2.14 7.11 11.84
C PHE A 92 2.45 6.51 13.22
N PRO A 93 2.74 7.36 14.21
CA PRO A 93 2.89 6.90 15.58
C PRO A 93 1.56 6.35 16.08
N LYS A 94 1.62 5.21 16.77
CA LYS A 94 0.44 4.65 17.43
C LYS A 94 0.14 5.45 18.72
N PRO A 95 -1.15 5.65 19.09
CA PRO A 95 -1.50 6.16 20.42
C PRO A 95 -0.82 5.36 21.54
N PRO A 96 -0.41 6.03 22.63
CA PRO A 96 0.07 5.34 23.83
C PRO A 96 -0.96 4.39 24.44
N SER A 97 -2.26 4.65 24.24
CA SER A 97 -3.39 3.89 24.82
C SER A 97 -3.52 2.46 24.28
N LEU A 98 -3.05 2.18 23.07
CA LEU A 98 -3.12 0.86 22.47
C LEU A 98 -1.91 0.00 22.90
N LYS A 99 -2.07 -1.32 23.09
CA LYS A 99 -0.93 -2.22 23.35
C LYS A 99 -0.27 -2.69 22.05
N GLY A 100 1.03 -3.02 22.08
CA GLY A 100 1.75 -3.62 20.93
C GLY A 100 2.73 -2.70 20.21
N ARG A 101 2.99 -2.99 18.93
CA ARG A 101 4.02 -2.32 18.10
C ARG A 101 3.78 -0.80 18.02
N LYS A 102 4.86 0.00 17.96
CA LYS A 102 4.83 1.46 18.16
C LYS A 102 4.30 2.27 16.96
N TRP A 103 4.21 1.67 15.80
CA TRP A 103 3.91 2.38 14.55
C TRP A 103 2.82 1.66 13.75
N PHE A 104 2.03 2.48 13.06
CA PHE A 104 1.04 2.04 12.08
C PHE A 104 1.47 2.48 10.69
N GLN A 105 1.52 1.54 9.76
CA GLN A 105 1.58 1.84 8.34
C GLN A 105 0.16 1.85 7.78
N ILE A 106 -0.20 2.94 7.10
CA ILE A 106 -1.48 3.07 6.41
C ILE A 106 -1.20 3.17 4.92
N GLU A 107 -1.73 2.22 4.16
CA GLU A 107 -1.63 2.17 2.71
C GLU A 107 -3.02 2.46 2.12
N ALA A 108 -3.07 3.33 1.12
CA ALA A 108 -4.29 3.72 0.44
C ALA A 108 -4.18 3.39 -1.05
N PHE A 109 -5.18 2.70 -1.62
CA PHE A 109 -5.19 2.25 -3.02
C PHE A 109 -6.49 2.68 -3.70
N ALA A 110 -6.36 3.26 -4.90
CA ALA A 110 -7.51 3.66 -5.70
C ALA A 110 -8.31 2.45 -6.19
N ILE A 111 -9.65 2.51 -6.06
CA ILE A 111 -10.59 1.57 -6.70
C ILE A 111 -11.36 2.33 -7.78
N PRO A 112 -11.02 2.16 -9.06
CA PRO A 112 -11.69 2.83 -10.17
C PRO A 112 -13.11 2.26 -10.38
N GLU A 113 -13.98 3.08 -10.96
CA GLU A 113 -15.24 2.58 -11.53
C GLU A 113 -14.99 1.90 -12.88
N GLU A 114 -15.65 0.77 -13.16
CA GLU A 114 -15.48 0.07 -14.45
C GLU A 114 -15.93 0.92 -15.66
N THR A 115 -16.96 1.74 -15.48
CA THR A 115 -17.62 2.47 -16.57
C THR A 115 -17.16 3.91 -16.72
N LYS A 116 -16.62 4.52 -15.67
CA LYS A 116 -16.13 5.90 -15.68
C LYS A 116 -14.69 5.87 -15.16
N ARG A 117 -13.77 6.58 -15.80
CA ARG A 117 -12.36 6.67 -15.36
C ARG A 117 -12.16 7.32 -13.98
N SER A 118 -13.24 7.61 -13.24
CA SER A 118 -13.22 8.18 -11.91
C SER A 118 -13.02 7.14 -10.81
N ILE A 119 -12.35 7.53 -9.73
CA ILE A 119 -12.19 6.71 -8.52
C ILE A 119 -13.50 6.70 -7.72
N SER A 120 -14.05 5.51 -7.46
CA SER A 120 -15.27 5.33 -6.66
C SER A 120 -14.97 5.16 -5.18
N PHE A 121 -13.91 4.41 -4.86
CA PHE A 121 -13.52 4.13 -3.48
C PHE A 121 -12.00 4.20 -3.34
N VAL A 122 -11.55 4.43 -2.11
CA VAL A 122 -10.15 4.22 -1.72
C VAL A 122 -10.12 3.10 -0.69
N LEU A 123 -9.31 2.08 -0.96
CA LEU A 123 -9.03 0.98 -0.07
C LEU A 123 -7.92 1.40 0.90
N LEU A 124 -8.20 1.34 2.19
CA LEU A 124 -7.24 1.63 3.26
C LEU A 124 -6.85 0.33 3.95
N SER A 125 -5.54 0.10 4.10
CA SER A 125 -4.97 -1.02 4.84
C SER A 125 -4.07 -0.51 5.96
N HIS A 126 -4.28 -1.03 7.16
CA HIS A 126 -3.52 -0.67 8.35
C HIS A 126 -2.73 -1.89 8.82
N ARG A 127 -1.43 -1.71 9.03
CA ARG A 127 -0.53 -2.74 9.53
C ARG A 127 0.34 -2.20 10.65
N PHE A 128 0.49 -3.00 11.70
CA PHE A 128 1.40 -2.69 12.80
C PHE A 128 2.85 -3.03 12.42
N ILE A 129 3.80 -2.11 12.60
CA ILE A 129 5.21 -2.33 12.27
C ILE A 129 6.14 -2.07 13.47
N SER A 130 7.22 -2.86 13.58
CA SER A 130 8.10 -2.89 14.76
C SER A 130 9.07 -1.73 14.85
N HIS A 131 9.50 -1.17 13.71
CA HIS A 131 10.38 -0.01 13.62
C HIS A 131 9.75 1.06 12.73
N ALA A 132 9.84 2.33 13.15
CA ALA A 132 10.00 3.39 12.18
C ALA A 132 11.43 3.26 11.66
N ALA A 133 11.62 2.64 10.50
CA ALA A 133 12.71 3.12 9.66
C ALA A 133 12.50 4.64 9.52
N ASP A 134 13.57 5.41 9.75
CA ASP A 134 13.62 6.87 9.83
C ASP A 134 12.43 7.58 9.14
N PRO A 135 11.69 8.48 9.81
CA PRO A 135 10.60 9.24 9.17
C PRO A 135 11.04 9.96 7.88
N HIS A 136 12.35 10.15 7.66
CA HIS A 136 12.92 10.68 6.43
C HIS A 136 13.24 9.67 5.30
N GLN A 137 13.06 8.35 5.49
CA GLN A 137 13.37 7.35 4.45
C GLN A 137 12.16 6.59 3.88
N ALA A 138 10.94 7.06 4.15
CA ALA A 138 9.78 6.62 3.39
C ALA A 138 8.71 7.71 3.21
N LYS A 139 9.16 8.96 3.01
CA LYS A 139 8.56 9.67 1.90
C LYS A 139 8.87 8.77 0.70
N PRO A 140 7.92 8.19 -0.07
CA PRO A 140 8.24 7.91 -1.46
C PRO A 140 8.90 9.21 -1.92
N PRO A 141 10.15 9.17 -2.40
CA PRO A 141 10.87 10.39 -2.66
C PRO A 141 9.90 11.31 -3.39
N ALA A 142 9.87 12.57 -3.00
CA ALA A 142 9.11 13.58 -3.71
C ALA A 142 9.73 13.82 -5.11
N HIS A 143 10.11 12.75 -5.80
CA HIS A 143 10.03 12.63 -7.22
C HIS A 143 8.56 12.43 -7.52
N THR A 144 7.92 13.57 -7.79
CA THR A 144 6.94 13.72 -8.85
C THR A 144 7.36 12.87 -10.05
N LEU A 145 7.07 11.57 -10.02
CA LEU A 145 6.84 10.82 -11.24
C LEU A 145 5.37 11.01 -11.59
N SER A 146 5.03 12.26 -11.90
CA SER A 146 4.08 12.55 -12.97
C SER A 146 4.74 12.13 -14.30
N ARG A 147 5.15 10.87 -14.39
CA ARG A 147 5.59 10.25 -15.62
C ARG A 147 4.49 9.28 -15.98
N LYS A 148 3.92 9.55 -17.16
CA LYS A 148 2.91 8.75 -17.82
C LYS A 148 3.25 7.26 -17.61
N PRO A 149 2.36 6.44 -17.03
CA PRO A 149 2.63 5.00 -16.95
C PRO A 149 2.85 4.49 -18.36
N TYR A 150 4.02 3.89 -18.59
CA TYR A 150 4.27 3.14 -19.81
C TYR A 150 3.28 1.99 -19.81
N HIS A 151 2.26 2.06 -20.66
CA HIS A 151 1.31 0.95 -20.82
C HIS A 151 2.05 -0.31 -21.32
N TYR A 152 3.18 -0.12 -22.02
CA TYR A 152 4.08 -1.17 -22.46
C TYR A 152 5.53 -0.65 -22.47
N LEU A 153 6.46 -1.46 -21.95
CA LEU A 153 7.90 -1.21 -22.06
C LEU A 153 8.49 -2.11 -23.16
N PRO A 154 8.95 -1.54 -24.29
CA PRO A 154 9.63 -2.32 -25.31
C PRO A 154 10.95 -2.88 -24.77
N ILE A 155 11.02 -4.21 -24.64
CA ILE A 155 12.18 -4.95 -24.14
C ILE A 155 12.76 -5.84 -25.23
N CYS A 156 14.09 -5.90 -25.33
CA CYS A 156 14.76 -6.81 -26.24
C CYS A 156 14.59 -8.24 -25.75
N ALA A 157 14.04 -9.13 -26.60
CA ALA A 157 13.82 -10.52 -26.22
C ALA A 157 15.11 -11.28 -25.88
N SER A 158 16.23 -10.88 -26.51
CA SER A 158 17.55 -11.51 -26.38
C SER A 158 18.30 -11.01 -25.14
N CYS A 159 18.67 -9.72 -25.09
CA CYS A 159 19.52 -9.16 -24.03
C CYS A 159 18.78 -8.48 -22.88
N LYS A 160 17.43 -8.42 -22.92
CA LYS A 160 16.57 -7.77 -21.92
C LYS A 160 16.77 -6.25 -21.74
N SER A 161 17.56 -5.60 -22.59
CA SER A 161 17.62 -4.14 -22.63
C SER A 161 16.25 -3.53 -22.92
N ILE A 162 15.93 -2.42 -22.27
CA ILE A 162 14.71 -1.63 -22.46
C ILE A 162 15.00 -0.50 -23.44
N ARG A 163 14.09 -0.27 -24.39
CA ARG A 163 14.20 0.85 -25.33
C ARG A 163 13.61 2.11 -24.70
N LYS A 164 14.46 3.11 -24.48
CA LYS A 164 14.11 4.45 -24.03
C LYS A 164 14.42 5.41 -25.18
N ASP A 165 13.38 5.96 -25.80
CA ASP A 165 13.47 6.75 -27.03
C ASP A 165 14.20 6.00 -28.17
N SER A 166 15.39 6.46 -28.55
CA SER A 166 16.25 5.86 -29.57
C SER A 166 17.33 4.93 -29.01
N GLU A 167 17.47 4.83 -27.69
CA GLU A 167 18.56 4.09 -27.03
C GLU A 167 18.07 2.79 -26.39
N TRP A 168 18.95 1.78 -26.37
CA TRP A 168 18.75 0.54 -25.63
C TRP A 168 19.60 0.57 -24.37
N ILE A 169 18.94 0.48 -23.22
CA ILE A 169 19.58 0.55 -21.90
C ILE A 169 19.39 -0.80 -21.21
N PRO A 170 20.42 -1.38 -20.55
CA PRO A 170 20.24 -2.58 -19.73
C PRO A 170 19.11 -2.41 -18.71
N VAL A 171 18.36 -3.48 -18.45
CA VAL A 171 17.19 -3.43 -17.54
C VAL A 171 17.60 -2.98 -16.14
N GLU A 172 18.77 -3.39 -15.68
CA GLU A 172 19.35 -3.04 -14.39
C GLU A 172 19.51 -1.52 -14.28
N ARG A 173 20.23 -0.93 -15.25
CA ARG A 173 20.44 0.52 -15.32
C ARG A 173 19.14 1.29 -15.47
N PHE A 174 18.18 0.76 -16.22
CA PHE A 174 16.86 1.37 -16.33
C PHE A 174 16.14 1.37 -14.96
N LEU A 175 16.13 0.24 -14.25
CA LEU A 175 15.50 0.12 -12.93
C LEU A 175 16.21 0.98 -11.88
N GLU A 176 17.54 1.01 -11.84
CA GLU A 176 18.31 1.89 -10.96
C GLU A 176 17.95 3.37 -11.18
N GLN A 177 17.79 3.79 -12.45
CA GLN A 177 17.40 5.15 -12.81
C GLN A 177 15.96 5.49 -12.41
N GLU A 178 15.02 4.56 -12.56
CA GLU A 178 13.60 4.80 -12.27
C GLU A 178 13.24 4.55 -10.79
N LEU A 179 13.96 3.69 -10.07
CA LEU A 179 13.71 3.33 -8.68
C LEU A 179 14.67 4.00 -7.68
N HIS A 180 15.76 4.62 -8.16
CA HIS A 180 16.80 5.23 -7.33
C HIS A 180 17.37 4.28 -6.26
N THR A 181 17.46 3.00 -6.59
CA THR A 181 18.01 1.95 -5.72
C THR A 181 19.12 1.22 -6.44
N GLU A 182 20.12 0.76 -5.70
CA GLU A 182 21.14 -0.15 -6.22
C GLU A 182 20.58 -1.56 -6.33
N LEU A 183 20.97 -2.29 -7.38
CA LEU A 183 20.57 -3.68 -7.57
C LEU A 183 21.66 -4.62 -7.08
N THR A 184 21.24 -5.67 -6.38
CA THR A 184 22.10 -6.77 -5.97
C THR A 184 21.75 -8.01 -6.78
N HIS A 185 22.74 -8.86 -7.01
CA HIS A 185 22.58 -10.11 -7.76
C HIS A 185 22.56 -11.28 -6.79
N ASP A 186 21.39 -11.52 -6.20
CA ASP A 186 21.14 -12.70 -5.37
C ASP A 186 20.51 -13.82 -6.20
N ILE A 187 20.62 -15.06 -5.73
CA ILE A 187 19.97 -16.22 -6.35
C ILE A 187 18.85 -16.67 -5.42
N CYS A 188 17.60 -16.63 -5.87
CA CYS A 188 16.49 -17.03 -5.01
C CYS A 188 16.61 -18.51 -4.59
N PRO A 189 16.03 -18.91 -3.44
CA PRO A 189 16.11 -20.30 -2.95
C PRO A 189 15.71 -21.36 -3.98
N GLU A 190 14.69 -21.07 -4.79
CA GLU A 190 14.21 -21.95 -5.86
C GLU A 190 15.27 -22.17 -6.94
N CYS A 191 15.93 -21.09 -7.38
CA CYS A 191 17.02 -21.15 -8.35
C CYS A 191 18.25 -21.83 -7.77
N ILE A 192 18.58 -21.62 -6.49
CA ILE A 192 19.69 -22.34 -5.83
C ILE A 192 19.40 -23.84 -5.82
N ALA A 193 18.18 -24.26 -5.45
CA ALA A 193 17.80 -25.67 -5.43
C ALA A 193 17.90 -26.33 -6.81
N GLN A 194 17.61 -25.58 -7.88
CA GLN A 194 17.71 -26.07 -9.26
C GLN A 194 19.15 -26.09 -9.79
N LEU A 195 19.92 -25.03 -9.56
CA LEU A 195 21.27 -24.87 -10.10
C LEU A 195 22.34 -25.61 -9.29
N TYR A 196 22.10 -25.77 -7.99
CA TYR A 196 23.04 -26.37 -7.03
C TYR A 196 22.37 -27.46 -6.17
N PRO A 197 21.78 -28.49 -6.79
CA PRO A 197 21.01 -29.53 -6.08
C PRO A 197 21.83 -30.33 -5.06
N GLN A 198 23.16 -30.30 -5.15
CA GLN A 198 24.09 -30.96 -4.24
C GLN A 198 24.39 -30.20 -2.93
N TYR A 199 23.85 -28.98 -2.75
CA TYR A 199 24.01 -28.18 -1.52
C TYR A 199 22.70 -27.96 -0.74
N PRO A 200 21.86 -29.00 -0.48
CA PRO A 200 20.57 -28.81 0.17
C PRO A 200 20.67 -28.24 1.59
N GLY A 201 21.72 -28.59 2.35
CA GLY A 201 21.92 -28.14 3.74
C GLY A 201 22.49 -26.72 3.92
N ALA A 202 22.71 -25.96 2.84
CA ALA A 202 23.13 -24.56 2.94
C ALA A 202 21.94 -23.60 3.08
N LEU A 203 20.76 -23.96 2.55
CA LEU A 203 19.54 -23.14 2.59
C LEU A 203 18.83 -23.19 3.96
N GLU A 204 18.94 -24.29 4.71
CA GLU A 204 18.30 -24.43 6.03
C GLU A 204 18.92 -23.52 7.12
N ARG A 205 20.15 -23.02 6.94
CA ARG A 205 20.85 -22.16 7.92
C ARG A 205 20.70 -20.66 7.68
N LEU A 206 20.04 -20.25 6.59
CA LEU A 206 19.78 -18.84 6.26
C LEU A 206 18.35 -18.40 6.61
N ALA A 207 17.53 -19.32 7.14
CA ALA A 207 16.14 -19.08 7.52
C ALA A 207 15.95 -18.77 9.02
N ASP A 208 17.03 -18.67 9.80
CA ASP A 208 17.05 -18.27 11.22
C ASP A 208 17.47 -16.80 11.39
#